data_AF-A0A972H1M1-F1
#
_entry.id   AF-A0A972H1M1-F1
#
_cell.length_a   1.000
_cell.length_b   1.000
_cell.length_c   1.000
_cell.angle_alpha   90.00
_cell.angle_beta   90.00
_cell.angle_gamma   90.00
#
_symmetry.space_group_name_H-M   'P 1'
#
loop_
_entity.id
_entity.type
_entity.pdbx_description
1 polymer ?
#
loop_
_entity_poly.entity_id
_entity_poly.type
_entity_poly.pdbx_seq_one_letter_code
_entity_poly.pdbx_strand_id
1 'polypeptide(L)'
;MLILKSYTEIIGAGVFNQSGGTHTVDNNLFVRYGGEYNLSGTGSLTVKNNEFIGERGNGVFNQTAGIHTVNKDLFFGYYGFSNGIYNLSNTGSLIVKRNEYLGYDGVATFNQTGGTHRVDGILNIGSYSGDGTYNLSGGTLTAHSIVNKDTLNYTGGNLNLGTDGSGTYTNIITGVTNLSGAGTRTINGKVTNLGTFNVNNTTANYTGRFTNFGAYISDPSTNYFNDLVISSSGYLSGGAGDSWIISGDLISMSTQNTLWSTADSYLSFVTGADLLHDLYITGKDLGAVLDGFTNNFAWGTLELAENNILRLFDGDTITNVYTSGIVSYDSSRFDGGALYVNRILGLDISGTSILNIYGNGLNIYYLASANDYLGGLTYELIDGGYLIPIKDTAPVPEPGTVVLFTAGLAGFAAFRKRLKK
;
A
#
# COMPACT_ATOMS: atom_id res chain seq x y z
N MET A 1 -12.77 -1.64 47.68
CA MET A 1 -13.76 -1.52 46.60
C MET A 1 -14.41 -0.15 46.75
N LEU A 2 -13.97 0.85 45.98
CA LEU A 2 -14.61 2.16 45.97
C LEU A 2 -15.74 2.08 44.94
N ILE A 3 -16.96 1.73 45.37
CA ILE A 3 -18.14 1.84 44.50
C ILE A 3 -18.73 3.22 44.72
N LEU A 4 -18.39 4.17 43.87
CA LEU A 4 -19.09 5.45 43.80
C LEU A 4 -20.30 5.26 42.88
N LYS A 5 -21.44 4.88 43.48
CA LYS A 5 -22.69 4.74 42.73
C LYS A 5 -23.17 6.11 42.26
N SER A 6 -23.51 6.21 40.97
CA SER A 6 -24.31 7.27 40.34
C SER A 6 -23.74 8.67 40.09
N TYR A 7 -22.41 8.89 40.08
CA TYR A 7 -21.86 10.18 39.62
C TYR A 7 -21.10 10.06 38.31
N THR A 8 -21.36 11.00 37.42
CA THR A 8 -20.35 11.43 36.44
C THR A 8 -19.08 11.76 37.20
N GLU A 9 -17.96 11.18 36.79
CA GLU A 9 -16.68 11.47 37.41
C GLU A 9 -15.89 12.46 36.56
N ILE A 10 -15.27 13.44 37.23
CA ILE A 10 -14.46 14.46 36.59
C ILE A 10 -13.08 14.46 37.26
N ILE A 11 -12.07 14.05 36.51
CA ILE A 11 -10.68 14.36 36.78
C ILE A 11 -10.42 15.72 36.12
N GLY A 12 -10.56 16.79 36.92
CA GLY A 12 -10.20 18.16 36.54
C GLY A 12 -8.69 18.36 36.56
N ALA A 13 -8.19 19.56 36.87
CA ALA A 13 -6.75 19.92 36.81
C ALA A 13 -5.77 19.16 37.77
N GLY A 14 -6.18 18.02 38.34
CA GLY A 14 -5.37 17.19 39.22
C GLY A 14 -4.95 15.86 38.59
N VAL A 15 -4.15 15.10 39.34
CA VAL A 15 -3.66 13.78 38.96
C VAL A 15 -4.35 12.70 39.79
N PHE A 16 -4.93 11.70 39.14
CA PHE A 16 -5.49 10.51 39.79
C PHE A 16 -4.59 9.30 39.52
N ASN A 17 -4.05 8.68 40.58
CA ASN A 17 -3.16 7.53 40.46
C ASN A 17 -3.85 6.25 40.95
N GLN A 18 -4.00 5.28 40.05
CA GLN A 18 -4.52 3.94 40.35
C GLN A 18 -3.45 2.89 40.05
N SER A 19 -2.82 2.36 41.10
CA SER A 19 -1.84 1.26 41.00
C SER A 19 -2.41 -0.13 41.34
N GLY A 20 -3.66 -0.18 41.82
CA GLY A 20 -4.33 -1.41 42.22
C GLY A 20 -5.82 -1.21 42.48
N GLY A 21 -6.52 -2.31 42.79
CA GLY A 21 -7.95 -2.31 43.09
C GLY A 21 -8.84 -2.01 41.89
N THR A 22 -10.16 -2.06 42.12
CA THR A 22 -11.19 -1.81 41.10
C THR A 22 -11.81 -0.43 41.29
N HIS A 23 -11.87 0.32 40.20
CA HIS A 23 -12.57 1.58 40.04
C HIS A 23 -13.68 1.39 39.01
N THR A 24 -14.93 1.62 39.41
CA THR A 24 -16.08 1.49 38.52
C THR A 24 -16.81 2.82 38.46
N VAL A 25 -16.85 3.41 37.27
CA VAL A 25 -17.60 4.63 36.98
C VAL A 25 -18.94 4.21 36.40
N ASP A 26 -20.03 4.44 37.14
CA ASP A 26 -21.36 3.98 36.75
C ASP A 26 -21.95 4.78 35.57
N ASN A 27 -21.47 6.00 35.33
CA ASN A 27 -21.87 6.85 34.21
C ASN A 27 -20.65 7.21 33.33
N ASN A 28 -20.52 8.47 32.92
CA ASN A 28 -19.41 8.94 32.11
C ASN A 28 -18.20 9.31 32.98
N LEU A 29 -17.01 9.06 32.45
CA LEU A 29 -15.74 9.57 33.00
C LEU A 29 -15.24 10.73 32.13
N PHE A 30 -14.80 11.81 32.77
CA PHE A 30 -14.19 12.97 32.10
C PHE A 30 -12.80 13.22 32.66
N VAL A 31 -11.78 13.16 31.82
CA VAL A 31 -10.42 13.63 32.11
C VAL A 31 -10.20 14.92 31.33
N ARG A 32 -10.21 16.09 31.98
CA ARG A 32 -10.28 17.40 31.29
C ARG A 32 -9.67 18.54 32.11
N TYR A 33 -9.64 19.75 31.55
CA TYR A 33 -9.10 20.95 32.20
C TYR A 33 -7.67 20.80 32.75
N GLY A 34 -6.83 20.02 32.07
CA GLY A 34 -5.46 19.69 32.51
C GLY A 34 -5.36 18.45 33.40
N GLY A 35 -6.42 17.65 33.49
CA GLY A 35 -6.44 16.43 34.30
C GLY A 35 -5.62 15.27 33.75
N GLU A 36 -5.15 14.44 34.66
CA GLU A 36 -4.34 13.27 34.37
C GLU A 36 -4.84 12.03 35.11
N TYR A 37 -5.03 10.92 34.40
CA TYR A 37 -5.31 9.61 34.98
C TYR A 37 -4.14 8.66 34.73
N ASN A 38 -3.58 8.11 35.80
CA ASN A 38 -2.47 7.17 35.76
C ASN A 38 -2.93 5.78 36.20
N LEU A 39 -3.07 4.86 35.24
CA LEU A 39 -3.40 3.46 35.46
C LEU A 39 -2.15 2.59 35.37
N SER A 40 -1.86 1.87 36.45
CA SER A 40 -0.66 1.04 36.60
C SER A 40 -0.92 -0.18 37.49
N GLY A 41 0.12 -1.01 37.66
CA GLY A 41 0.07 -2.23 38.47
C GLY A 41 -1.09 -3.15 38.11
N THR A 42 -1.85 -3.58 39.12
CA THR A 42 -3.03 -4.43 38.96
C THR A 42 -4.33 -3.62 38.98
N GLY A 43 -4.27 -2.32 38.70
CA GLY A 43 -5.43 -1.45 38.64
C GLY A 43 -6.45 -1.92 37.61
N SER A 44 -7.73 -1.78 37.93
CA SER A 44 -8.84 -2.06 37.01
C SER A 44 -9.79 -0.87 37.00
N LEU A 45 -9.97 -0.25 35.83
CA LEU A 45 -10.96 0.80 35.58
C LEU A 45 -12.05 0.24 34.66
N THR A 46 -13.31 0.44 35.04
CA THR A 46 -14.46 0.16 34.18
C THR A 46 -15.37 1.38 34.12
N VAL A 47 -15.51 1.98 32.95
CA VAL A 47 -16.47 3.03 32.65
C VAL A 47 -17.69 2.40 32.00
N LYS A 48 -18.84 2.42 32.68
CA LYS A 48 -20.06 1.76 32.20
C LYS A 48 -20.74 2.49 31.04
N ASN A 49 -20.45 3.77 30.86
CA ASN A 49 -20.98 4.60 29.79
C ASN A 49 -19.85 5.09 28.86
N ASN A 50 -19.90 6.36 28.43
CA ASN A 50 -18.86 6.94 27.58
C ASN A 50 -17.72 7.51 28.43
N GLU A 51 -16.52 7.55 27.88
CA GLU A 51 -15.39 8.27 28.46
C GLU A 51 -14.93 9.38 27.53
N PHE A 52 -14.48 10.48 28.14
CA PHE A 52 -14.00 11.66 27.44
C PHE A 52 -12.65 12.10 27.99
N ILE A 53 -11.64 12.12 27.12
CA ILE A 53 -10.29 12.56 27.44
C ILE A 53 -10.03 13.85 26.65
N GLY A 54 -9.89 14.96 27.36
CA GLY A 54 -9.84 16.29 26.77
C GLY A 54 -11.18 16.70 26.17
N GLU A 55 -12.26 16.75 26.98
CA GLU A 55 -13.56 17.27 26.49
C GLU A 55 -13.58 18.80 26.43
N ARG A 56 -13.09 19.48 27.47
CA ARG A 56 -12.94 20.95 27.54
C ARG A 56 -11.55 21.28 28.05
N GLY A 57 -10.64 21.62 27.15
CA GLY A 57 -9.21 21.76 27.44
C GLY A 57 -8.46 20.42 27.37
N ASN A 58 -7.32 20.35 28.06
CA ASN A 58 -6.42 19.20 27.97
C ASN A 58 -6.88 18.05 28.88
N GLY A 59 -6.69 16.81 28.45
CA GLY A 59 -6.82 15.62 29.30
C GLY A 59 -5.79 14.58 28.89
N VAL A 60 -5.19 13.92 29.89
CA VAL A 60 -4.14 12.92 29.67
C VAL A 60 -4.49 11.63 30.39
N PHE A 61 -4.40 10.51 29.69
CA PHE A 61 -4.52 9.18 30.29
C PHE A 61 -3.23 8.39 30.04
N ASN A 62 -2.55 7.99 31.10
CA ASN A 62 -1.35 7.17 31.04
C ASN A 62 -1.66 5.75 31.56
N GLN A 63 -1.55 4.76 30.69
CA GLN A 63 -1.75 3.36 31.02
C GLN A 63 -0.45 2.58 30.81
N THR A 64 0.20 2.23 31.93
CA THR A 64 1.43 1.43 31.93
C THR A 64 1.17 -0.03 32.30
N ALA A 65 0.03 -0.35 32.92
CA ALA A 65 -0.43 -1.71 33.19
C ALA A 65 -1.93 -1.67 33.51
N GLY A 66 -2.47 -2.76 34.06
CA GLY A 66 -3.87 -2.83 34.47
C GLY A 66 -4.85 -2.93 33.28
N ILE A 67 -6.14 -3.06 33.62
CA ILE A 67 -7.23 -3.20 32.65
C ILE A 67 -8.10 -1.95 32.68
N HIS A 68 -8.31 -1.36 31.52
CA HIS A 68 -9.24 -0.27 31.29
C HIS A 68 -10.34 -0.72 30.32
N THR A 69 -11.58 -0.74 30.78
CA THR A 69 -12.74 -1.09 29.95
C THR A 69 -13.72 0.07 29.85
N VAL A 70 -14.01 0.52 28.63
CA VAL A 70 -15.07 1.48 28.31
C VAL A 70 -16.22 0.72 27.65
N ASN A 71 -17.37 0.65 28.30
CA ASN A 71 -18.51 -0.16 27.83
C ASN A 71 -19.31 0.47 26.68
N LYS A 72 -19.04 1.74 26.35
CA LYS A 72 -19.61 2.39 25.16
C LYS A 72 -18.50 3.03 24.33
N ASP A 73 -18.62 4.33 24.04
CA ASP A 73 -17.67 5.05 23.21
C ASP A 73 -16.61 5.74 24.04
N LEU A 74 -15.41 5.82 23.47
CA LEU A 74 -14.30 6.60 23.99
C LEU A 74 -14.01 7.78 23.06
N PHE A 75 -13.99 8.99 23.62
CA PHE A 75 -13.78 10.22 22.88
C PHE A 75 -12.53 10.95 23.34
N PHE A 76 -11.76 11.45 22.37
CA PHE A 76 -10.62 12.32 22.62
C PHE A 76 -10.78 13.64 21.87
N GLY A 77 -10.50 14.75 22.54
CA GLY A 77 -10.66 16.07 21.92
C GLY A 77 -12.10 16.32 21.48
N TYR A 78 -13.05 16.31 22.44
CA TYR A 78 -14.48 16.28 22.11
C TYR A 78 -15.00 17.59 21.50
N TYR A 79 -14.50 18.74 21.94
CA TYR A 79 -14.88 20.06 21.42
C TYR A 79 -13.70 20.79 20.75
N GLY A 80 -13.99 21.85 20.00
CA GLY A 80 -12.94 22.73 19.46
C GLY A 80 -11.98 23.23 20.55
N PHE A 81 -10.68 23.31 20.23
CA PHE A 81 -9.57 23.67 21.13
C PHE A 81 -9.34 22.74 22.34
N SER A 82 -10.04 21.60 22.42
CA SER A 82 -9.75 20.57 23.39
C SER A 82 -8.66 19.61 22.88
N ASN A 83 -7.91 19.00 23.80
CA ASN A 83 -6.80 18.11 23.47
C ASN A 83 -6.83 16.85 24.35
N GLY A 84 -7.01 15.69 23.73
CA GLY A 84 -7.01 14.40 24.41
C GLY A 84 -5.75 13.59 24.10
N ILE A 85 -5.03 13.14 25.13
CA ILE A 85 -3.83 12.31 24.96
C ILE A 85 -4.03 10.98 25.69
N TYR A 86 -3.80 9.87 24.98
CA TYR A 86 -3.68 8.53 25.57
C TYR A 86 -2.27 7.99 25.37
N ASN A 87 -1.64 7.48 26.43
CA ASN A 87 -0.35 6.81 26.37
C ASN A 87 -0.52 5.36 26.86
N LEU A 88 -0.53 4.40 25.93
CA LEU A 88 -0.59 2.97 26.21
C LEU A 88 0.80 2.34 26.06
N SER A 89 1.30 1.74 27.13
CA SER A 89 2.66 1.19 27.19
C SER A 89 2.73 -0.10 27.99
N ASN A 90 3.90 -0.75 27.95
CA ASN A 90 4.25 -1.96 28.69
C ASN A 90 3.16 -3.06 28.55
N THR A 91 2.42 -3.38 29.63
CA THR A 91 1.40 -4.44 29.67
C THR A 91 -0.02 -3.91 29.86
N GLY A 92 -0.26 -2.62 29.60
CA GLY A 92 -1.59 -2.04 29.69
C GLY A 92 -2.59 -2.72 28.75
N SER A 93 -3.85 -2.85 29.17
CA SER A 93 -4.94 -3.38 28.36
C SER A 93 -6.10 -2.39 28.30
N LEU A 94 -6.36 -1.80 27.14
CA LEU A 94 -7.52 -0.95 26.85
C LEU A 94 -8.55 -1.73 26.02
N ILE A 95 -9.81 -1.73 26.45
CA ILE A 95 -10.94 -2.37 25.78
C ILE A 95 -12.07 -1.36 25.63
N VAL A 96 -12.38 -0.96 24.40
CA VAL A 96 -13.53 -0.12 24.04
C VAL A 96 -14.59 -1.01 23.39
N LYS A 97 -15.77 -1.10 24.02
CA LYS A 97 -16.85 -2.02 23.60
C LYS A 97 -17.68 -1.52 22.42
N ARG A 98 -17.55 -0.24 22.05
CA ARG A 98 -18.20 0.33 20.88
C ARG A 98 -17.17 1.06 20.02
N ASN A 99 -17.33 2.37 19.78
CA ASN A 99 -16.46 3.12 18.90
C ASN A 99 -15.46 3.97 19.68
N GLU A 100 -14.34 4.25 19.04
CA GLU A 100 -13.36 5.21 19.54
C GLU A 100 -13.22 6.36 18.53
N TYR A 101 -13.10 7.57 19.05
CA TYR A 101 -12.99 8.79 18.25
C TYR A 101 -11.78 9.59 18.70
N LEU A 102 -10.72 9.60 17.89
CA LEU A 102 -9.54 10.44 18.07
C LEU A 102 -9.75 11.75 17.32
N GLY A 103 -9.86 12.85 18.06
CA GLY A 103 -10.04 14.19 17.52
C GLY A 103 -11.45 14.34 17.01
N TYR A 104 -12.43 14.40 17.92
CA TYR A 104 -13.84 14.50 17.51
C TYR A 104 -14.17 15.87 16.92
N ASP A 105 -13.95 16.96 17.67
CA ASP A 105 -13.96 18.34 17.13
C ASP A 105 -12.68 19.11 17.52
N GLY A 106 -11.86 18.51 18.40
CA GLY A 106 -10.58 19.04 18.86
C GLY A 106 -9.41 18.19 18.37
N VAL A 107 -8.30 18.25 19.09
CA VAL A 107 -7.08 17.50 18.77
C VAL A 107 -6.99 16.25 19.64
N ALA A 108 -6.49 15.15 19.08
CA ALA A 108 -6.16 13.98 19.86
C ALA A 108 -4.88 13.29 19.42
N THR A 109 -4.20 12.69 20.38
CA THR A 109 -3.04 11.82 20.13
C THR A 109 -3.16 10.53 20.95
N PHE A 110 -3.11 9.39 20.27
CA PHE A 110 -2.99 8.08 20.90
C PHE A 110 -1.60 7.51 20.64
N ASN A 111 -0.82 7.28 21.70
CA ASN A 111 0.52 6.70 21.62
C ASN A 111 0.50 5.27 22.15
N GLN A 112 0.65 4.29 21.26
CA GLN A 112 0.81 2.89 21.62
C GLN A 112 2.26 2.43 21.43
N THR A 113 2.96 2.21 22.55
CA THR A 113 4.34 1.69 22.59
C THR A 113 4.40 0.25 23.11
N GLY A 114 3.28 -0.27 23.64
CA GLY A 114 3.15 -1.62 24.19
C GLY A 114 1.68 -1.97 24.43
N GLY A 115 1.44 -3.04 25.21
CA GLY A 115 0.11 -3.43 25.66
C GLY A 115 -0.84 -3.90 24.55
N THR A 116 -2.12 -4.03 24.91
CA THR A 116 -3.22 -4.41 24.01
C THR A 116 -4.27 -3.32 23.98
N HIS A 117 -4.64 -2.87 22.79
CA HIS A 117 -5.74 -1.95 22.54
C HIS A 117 -6.78 -2.67 21.68
N ARG A 118 -7.98 -2.88 22.23
CA ARG A 118 -9.10 -3.49 21.51
C ARG A 118 -10.29 -2.54 21.39
N VAL A 119 -10.74 -2.28 20.16
CA VAL A 119 -11.97 -1.57 19.83
C VAL A 119 -12.93 -2.56 19.17
N ASP A 120 -14.05 -2.87 19.83
CA ASP A 120 -15.03 -3.84 19.29
C ASP A 120 -15.78 -3.29 18.06
N GLY A 121 -15.88 -1.97 17.92
CA GLY A 121 -16.47 -1.28 16.77
C GLY A 121 -15.42 -0.58 15.89
N ILE A 122 -15.69 0.69 15.57
CA ILE A 122 -14.86 1.49 14.66
C ILE A 122 -13.90 2.38 15.46
N LEU A 123 -12.61 2.31 15.13
CA LEU A 123 -11.63 3.33 15.48
C LEU A 123 -11.64 4.43 14.42
N ASN A 124 -12.08 5.63 14.80
CA ASN A 124 -12.12 6.81 13.95
C ASN A 124 -10.96 7.73 14.29
N ILE A 125 -10.12 8.06 13.30
CA ILE A 125 -8.97 8.95 13.45
C ILE A 125 -9.24 10.22 12.64
N GLY A 126 -9.33 11.38 13.30
CA GLY A 126 -9.77 12.64 12.71
C GLY A 126 -11.28 12.62 12.44
N SER A 127 -12.11 12.70 13.48
CA SER A 127 -13.57 12.69 13.31
C SER A 127 -14.11 14.13 13.16
N TYR A 128 -15.34 14.27 12.65
CA TYR A 128 -16.00 15.55 12.32
C TYR A 128 -15.05 16.63 11.77
N SER A 129 -14.70 17.63 12.58
CA SER A 129 -13.76 18.71 12.24
C SER A 129 -12.49 18.70 13.10
N GLY A 130 -12.25 17.62 13.85
CA GLY A 130 -11.09 17.46 14.72
C GLY A 130 -9.93 16.75 14.05
N ASP A 131 -8.74 16.96 14.63
CA ASP A 131 -7.48 16.38 14.17
C ASP A 131 -7.12 15.19 15.07
N GLY A 132 -6.79 14.05 14.46
CA GLY A 132 -6.50 12.81 15.16
C GLY A 132 -5.18 12.21 14.71
N THR A 133 -4.33 11.87 15.66
CA THR A 133 -3.09 11.12 15.40
C THR A 133 -3.07 9.82 16.19
N TYR A 134 -2.90 8.69 15.49
CA TYR A 134 -2.62 7.40 16.10
C TYR A 134 -1.16 6.98 15.83
N ASN A 135 -0.38 6.76 16.88
CA ASN A 135 1.01 6.30 16.80
C ASN A 135 1.10 4.85 17.31
N LEU A 136 1.18 3.89 16.40
CA LEU A 136 1.42 2.48 16.68
C LEU A 136 2.90 2.16 16.50
N SER A 137 3.63 2.04 17.61
CA SER A 137 5.08 1.77 17.64
C SER A 137 5.44 0.47 18.36
N GLY A 138 4.49 -0.13 19.07
CA GLY A 138 4.61 -1.42 19.74
C GLY A 138 3.25 -1.92 20.23
N GLY A 139 3.22 -3.12 20.80
CA GLY A 139 1.98 -3.74 21.29
C GLY A 139 1.07 -4.27 20.18
N THR A 140 -0.22 -4.41 20.48
CA THR A 140 -1.23 -4.90 19.54
C THR A 140 -2.46 -3.99 19.56
N LEU A 141 -2.82 -3.45 18.39
CA LEU A 141 -4.10 -2.82 18.11
C LEU A 141 -5.03 -3.84 17.45
N THR A 142 -6.24 -3.99 17.97
CA THR A 142 -7.31 -4.77 17.36
C THR A 142 -8.56 -3.91 17.25
N ALA A 143 -9.04 -3.66 16.04
CA ALA A 143 -10.31 -2.97 15.80
C ALA A 143 -11.22 -3.86 14.94
N HIS A 144 -12.55 -3.69 14.98
CA HIS A 144 -13.36 -4.30 13.92
C HIS A 144 -13.06 -3.62 12.60
N SER A 145 -13.13 -2.28 12.56
CA SER A 145 -12.74 -1.48 11.41
C SER A 145 -11.99 -0.21 11.84
N ILE A 146 -11.16 0.31 10.95
CA ILE A 146 -10.47 1.59 11.11
C ILE A 146 -10.92 2.54 10.01
N VAL A 147 -11.28 3.75 10.38
CA VAL A 147 -11.54 4.86 9.47
C VAL A 147 -10.55 5.97 9.78
N ASN A 148 -9.54 6.10 8.93
CA ASN A 148 -8.53 7.14 9.04
C ASN A 148 -8.88 8.32 8.12
N LYS A 149 -9.15 9.48 8.72
CA LYS A 149 -9.38 10.75 8.03
C LYS A 149 -8.28 11.78 8.31
N ASP A 150 -7.30 11.40 9.14
CA ASP A 150 -6.14 12.20 9.47
C ASP A 150 -4.92 11.27 9.54
N THR A 151 -4.22 11.13 10.66
CA THR A 151 -2.88 10.51 10.64
C THR A 151 -2.81 9.21 11.43
N LEU A 152 -2.42 8.11 10.77
CA LEU A 152 -2.00 6.87 11.40
C LEU A 152 -0.53 6.57 11.08
N ASN A 153 0.31 6.51 12.12
CA ASN A 153 1.72 6.15 12.03
C ASN A 153 1.91 4.72 12.55
N TYR A 154 2.20 3.78 11.66
CA TYR A 154 2.46 2.37 11.97
C TYR A 154 3.95 2.06 11.81
N THR A 155 4.68 2.24 12.91
CA THR A 155 6.15 2.13 12.98
C THR A 155 6.63 0.84 13.63
N GLY A 156 5.75 0.12 14.34
CA GLY A 156 6.02 -1.15 15.00
C GLY A 156 4.76 -1.75 15.64
N GLY A 157 4.85 -2.94 16.22
CA GLY A 157 3.69 -3.65 16.80
C GLY A 157 2.84 -4.39 15.76
N ASN A 158 1.60 -4.73 16.16
CA ASN A 158 0.64 -5.47 15.33
C ASN A 158 -0.68 -4.70 15.19
N LEU A 159 -1.27 -4.71 13.99
CA LEU A 159 -2.59 -4.17 13.70
C LEU A 159 -3.47 -5.30 13.17
N ASN A 160 -4.59 -5.55 13.85
CA ASN A 160 -5.57 -6.57 13.49
C ASN A 160 -6.96 -5.96 13.28
N LEU A 161 -7.56 -6.20 12.12
CA LEU A 161 -8.94 -5.86 11.78
C LEU A 161 -9.83 -7.09 11.88
N GLY A 162 -11.06 -6.94 12.36
CA GLY A 162 -12.14 -7.94 12.38
C GLY A 162 -11.69 -9.41 12.53
N THR A 163 -11.88 -10.00 13.70
CA THR A 163 -11.45 -11.39 13.97
C THR A 163 -12.19 -12.46 13.16
N ASP A 164 -13.23 -12.08 12.42
CA ASP A 164 -14.06 -12.91 11.56
C ASP A 164 -13.77 -12.72 10.05
N GLY A 165 -12.75 -11.92 9.69
CA GLY A 165 -12.41 -11.61 8.31
C GLY A 165 -13.29 -10.54 7.65
N SER A 166 -14.23 -9.93 8.39
CA SER A 166 -15.10 -8.85 7.89
C SER A 166 -14.54 -7.44 8.11
N GLY A 167 -13.42 -7.33 8.83
CA GLY A 167 -12.82 -6.04 9.18
C GLY A 167 -12.29 -5.27 7.98
N THR A 168 -12.37 -3.93 8.08
CA THR A 168 -11.97 -3.03 6.98
C THR A 168 -11.07 -1.89 7.46
N TYR A 169 -10.13 -1.48 6.62
CA TYR A 169 -9.34 -0.26 6.78
C TYR A 169 -9.73 0.72 5.69
N THR A 170 -10.22 1.90 6.07
CA THR A 170 -10.57 2.96 5.12
C THR A 170 -9.73 4.20 5.42
N ASN A 171 -8.86 4.58 4.50
CA ASN A 171 -8.15 5.84 4.52
C ASN A 171 -8.89 6.83 3.63
N ILE A 172 -9.53 7.85 4.20
CA ILE A 172 -10.31 8.85 3.46
C ILE A 172 -9.35 9.84 2.77
N ILE A 173 -9.87 10.69 1.88
CA ILE A 173 -9.11 11.65 1.06
C ILE A 173 -8.09 12.49 1.87
N THR A 174 -8.46 12.92 3.07
CA THR A 174 -7.59 13.70 3.97
C THR A 174 -6.65 12.83 4.81
N GLY A 175 -6.89 11.52 4.83
CA GLY A 175 -6.15 10.56 5.63
C GLY A 175 -4.76 10.28 5.07
N VAL A 176 -3.79 10.23 5.98
CA VAL A 176 -2.41 9.84 5.75
C VAL A 176 -2.10 8.62 6.61
N THR A 177 -1.74 7.52 5.97
CA THR A 177 -1.25 6.31 6.65
C THR A 177 0.24 6.16 6.36
N ASN A 178 1.08 6.20 7.41
CA ASN A 178 2.53 6.08 7.31
C ASN A 178 2.97 4.72 7.86
N LEU A 179 3.63 3.91 7.05
CA LEU A 179 4.18 2.62 7.41
C LEU A 179 5.71 2.75 7.38
N SER A 180 6.37 2.42 8.48
CA SER A 180 7.84 2.48 8.54
C SER A 180 8.43 1.58 9.62
N GLY A 181 9.76 1.59 9.69
CA GLY A 181 10.54 0.87 10.71
C GLY A 181 10.84 -0.57 10.33
N ALA A 182 11.71 -1.21 11.13
CA ALA A 182 12.19 -2.56 10.83
C ALA A 182 11.10 -3.64 10.91
N GLY A 183 11.10 -4.57 9.96
CA GLY A 183 10.18 -5.70 9.92
C GLY A 183 8.94 -5.44 9.07
N THR A 184 7.88 -6.21 9.33
CA THR A 184 6.66 -6.21 8.50
C THR A 184 5.51 -5.49 9.19
N ARG A 185 4.86 -4.59 8.46
CA ARG A 185 3.61 -3.92 8.83
C ARG A 185 2.47 -4.63 8.11
N THR A 186 1.83 -5.56 8.82
CA THR A 186 0.69 -6.30 8.29
C THR A 186 -0.59 -5.54 8.59
N ILE A 187 -1.42 -5.34 7.56
CA ILE A 187 -2.82 -4.89 7.67
C ILE A 187 -3.67 -5.99 7.08
N ASN A 188 -4.41 -6.69 7.94
CA ASN A 188 -5.31 -7.75 7.52
C ASN A 188 -6.69 -7.18 7.15
N GLY A 189 -7.46 -7.95 6.38
CA GLY A 189 -8.77 -7.51 5.90
C GLY A 189 -8.68 -6.63 4.66
N LYS A 190 -9.81 -6.04 4.27
CA LYS A 190 -9.91 -5.22 3.05
C LYS A 190 -9.45 -3.79 3.33
N VAL A 191 -8.61 -3.26 2.46
CA VAL A 191 -8.10 -1.88 2.54
C VAL A 191 -8.66 -1.05 1.40
N THR A 192 -9.21 0.12 1.73
CA THR A 192 -9.61 1.13 0.75
C THR A 192 -8.84 2.42 1.05
N ASN A 193 -8.03 2.87 0.10
CA ASN A 193 -7.29 4.12 0.19
C ASN A 193 -7.85 5.17 -0.77
N LEU A 194 -8.37 6.28 -0.24
CA LEU A 194 -8.72 7.49 -0.99
C LEU A 194 -7.74 8.63 -0.74
N GLY A 195 -6.96 8.56 0.34
CA GLY A 195 -5.94 9.55 0.70
C GLY A 195 -4.54 9.10 0.30
N THR A 196 -3.59 9.21 1.25
CA THR A 196 -2.19 8.85 1.02
C THR A 196 -1.74 7.69 1.90
N PHE A 197 -1.13 6.68 1.29
CA PHE A 197 -0.30 5.69 1.97
C PHE A 197 1.17 5.98 1.66
N ASN A 198 1.97 6.18 2.70
CA ASN A 198 3.43 6.30 2.62
C ASN A 198 4.06 5.06 3.23
N VAL A 199 4.91 4.36 2.50
CA VAL A 199 5.61 3.16 2.95
C VAL A 199 7.12 3.38 2.80
N ASN A 200 7.78 3.59 3.93
CA ASN A 200 9.17 4.04 3.93
C ASN A 200 10.06 3.12 4.77
N ASN A 201 11.10 2.57 4.15
CA ASN A 201 12.09 1.69 4.79
C ASN A 201 11.46 0.57 5.62
N THR A 202 10.47 -0.14 5.06
CA THR A 202 9.76 -1.24 5.74
C THR A 202 9.30 -2.31 4.76
N THR A 203 8.75 -3.40 5.29
CA THR A 203 7.88 -4.29 4.50
C THR A 203 6.41 -4.00 4.84
N ALA A 204 5.58 -3.73 3.84
CA ALA A 204 4.12 -3.67 4.00
C ALA A 204 3.50 -4.99 3.51
N ASN A 205 2.49 -5.50 4.23
CA ASN A 205 1.83 -6.75 3.89
C ASN A 205 0.31 -6.63 4.03
N TYR A 206 -0.41 -6.78 2.92
CA TYR A 206 -1.86 -6.70 2.85
C TYR A 206 -2.44 -8.07 2.56
N THR A 207 -3.07 -8.68 3.55
CA THR A 207 -3.55 -10.08 3.42
C THR A 207 -4.91 -10.17 2.72
N GLY A 208 -5.64 -9.07 2.64
CA GLY A 208 -6.86 -8.95 1.84
C GLY A 208 -6.65 -8.01 0.66
N ARG A 209 -7.72 -7.76 -0.09
CA ARG A 209 -7.70 -6.84 -1.22
C ARG A 209 -7.35 -5.41 -0.79
N PHE A 210 -6.43 -4.79 -1.51
CA PHE A 210 -6.10 -3.38 -1.41
C PHE A 210 -6.67 -2.63 -2.61
N THR A 211 -7.61 -1.71 -2.38
CA THR A 211 -8.17 -0.84 -3.42
C THR A 211 -7.65 0.59 -3.24
N ASN A 212 -6.90 1.07 -4.22
CA ASN A 212 -6.28 2.38 -4.24
C ASN A 212 -7.03 3.36 -5.17
N PHE A 213 -7.68 4.36 -4.58
CA PHE A 213 -8.22 5.54 -5.25
C PHE A 213 -7.31 6.76 -5.12
N GLY A 214 -6.37 6.75 -4.18
CA GLY A 214 -5.46 7.87 -3.90
C GLY A 214 -4.00 7.55 -4.22
N ALA A 215 -3.10 8.07 -3.38
CA ALA A 215 -1.66 7.89 -3.53
C ALA A 215 -1.17 6.68 -2.74
N TYR A 216 -0.38 5.82 -3.38
CA TYR A 216 0.46 4.84 -2.69
C TYR A 216 1.92 5.13 -3.05
N ILE A 217 2.70 5.56 -2.05
CA ILE A 217 4.07 6.03 -2.21
C ILE A 217 5.00 5.13 -1.39
N SER A 218 5.96 4.51 -2.06
CA SER A 218 6.93 3.56 -1.51
C SER A 218 8.35 4.10 -1.72
N ASP A 219 9.21 4.07 -0.70
CA ASP A 219 10.61 4.53 -0.82
C ASP A 219 11.56 4.09 0.33
N PRO A 220 12.62 3.32 0.02
CA PRO A 220 12.50 2.03 -0.62
C PRO A 220 11.80 1.04 0.33
N SER A 221 10.82 0.29 -0.17
CA SER A 221 10.09 -0.71 0.61
C SER A 221 9.69 -1.94 -0.22
N THR A 222 9.38 -3.04 0.49
CA THR A 222 8.75 -4.22 -0.12
C THR A 222 7.27 -4.24 0.22
N ASN A 223 6.42 -4.33 -0.78
CA ASN A 223 4.97 -4.22 -0.65
C ASN A 223 4.32 -5.53 -1.12
N TYR A 224 3.75 -6.31 -0.21
CA TYR A 224 3.04 -7.55 -0.51
C TYR A 224 1.54 -7.30 -0.59
N PHE A 225 0.93 -7.70 -1.70
CA PHE A 225 -0.50 -7.60 -1.93
C PHE A 225 -1.07 -8.97 -2.29
N ASN A 226 -2.22 -9.31 -1.71
CA ASN A 226 -3.04 -10.40 -2.23
C ASN A 226 -3.67 -9.96 -3.57
N ASP A 227 -4.69 -9.11 -3.52
CA ASP A 227 -5.18 -8.39 -4.70
C ASP A 227 -4.79 -6.92 -4.58
N LEU A 228 -4.27 -6.33 -5.66
CA LEU A 228 -4.04 -4.90 -5.79
C LEU A 228 -4.95 -4.33 -6.89
N VAL A 229 -5.83 -3.42 -6.51
CA VAL A 229 -6.73 -2.73 -7.43
C VAL A 229 -6.43 -1.24 -7.43
N ILE A 230 -6.11 -0.67 -8.59
CA ILE A 230 -5.88 0.76 -8.76
C ILE A 230 -7.04 1.36 -9.57
N SER A 231 -7.79 2.26 -8.94
CA SER A 231 -8.88 3.00 -9.57
C SER A 231 -8.35 4.09 -10.50
N SER A 232 -9.24 4.74 -11.25
CA SER A 232 -8.90 5.79 -12.22
C SER A 232 -8.15 6.98 -11.63
N SER A 233 -8.45 7.35 -10.39
CA SER A 233 -7.75 8.41 -9.66
C SER A 233 -6.52 7.94 -8.88
N GLY A 234 -6.30 6.63 -8.75
CA GLY A 234 -5.22 6.07 -7.94
C GLY A 234 -3.90 6.01 -8.70
N TYR A 235 -2.78 6.10 -7.99
CA TYR A 235 -1.45 5.91 -8.58
C TYR A 235 -0.48 5.25 -7.61
N LEU A 236 0.55 4.62 -8.19
CA LEU A 236 1.68 4.03 -7.49
C LEU A 236 2.94 4.86 -7.76
N SER A 237 3.72 5.11 -6.72
CA SER A 237 5.04 5.72 -6.81
C SER A 237 6.03 4.90 -6.00
N GLY A 238 7.09 4.41 -6.66
CA GLY A 238 8.17 3.61 -6.10
C GLY A 238 9.36 3.59 -7.07
N GLY A 239 10.54 3.91 -6.56
CA GLY A 239 11.75 4.02 -7.33
C GLY A 239 12.63 2.77 -7.27
N ALA A 240 13.92 2.99 -7.47
CA ALA A 240 14.93 1.95 -7.31
C ALA A 240 14.95 1.43 -5.86
N GLY A 241 14.87 0.12 -5.70
CA GLY A 241 14.83 -0.54 -4.39
C GLY A 241 13.41 -0.84 -3.88
N ASP A 242 12.38 -0.32 -4.55
CA ASP A 242 10.99 -0.68 -4.27
C ASP A 242 10.60 -2.00 -4.93
N SER A 243 9.88 -2.82 -4.18
CA SER A 243 9.36 -4.11 -4.64
C SER A 243 7.87 -4.21 -4.41
N TRP A 244 7.18 -4.76 -5.40
CA TRP A 244 5.72 -4.93 -5.46
C TRP A 244 5.47 -6.40 -5.74
N ILE A 245 5.05 -7.11 -4.70
CA ILE A 245 4.88 -8.57 -4.73
C ILE A 245 3.39 -8.87 -4.71
N ILE A 246 2.89 -9.47 -5.78
CA ILE A 246 1.47 -9.74 -6.00
C ILE A 246 1.24 -11.25 -5.93
N SER A 247 0.41 -11.71 -4.99
CA SER A 247 0.06 -13.13 -4.87
C SER A 247 -1.30 -13.48 -5.50
N GLY A 248 -2.09 -12.49 -5.88
CA GLY A 248 -3.37 -12.60 -6.58
C GLY A 248 -3.34 -11.71 -7.82
N ASP A 249 -4.28 -10.78 -7.96
CA ASP A 249 -4.40 -9.99 -9.19
C ASP A 249 -3.87 -8.55 -9.07
N LEU A 250 -3.39 -7.98 -10.18
CA LEU A 250 -3.11 -6.55 -10.34
C LEU A 250 -4.08 -5.94 -11.35
N ILE A 251 -5.10 -5.25 -10.85
CA ILE A 251 -6.15 -4.65 -11.66
C ILE A 251 -5.97 -3.13 -11.67
N SER A 252 -5.46 -2.55 -12.76
CA SER A 252 -5.39 -1.10 -12.92
C SER A 252 -6.42 -0.59 -13.93
N MET A 253 -7.09 0.51 -13.59
CA MET A 253 -7.76 1.42 -14.53
C MET A 253 -7.29 2.87 -14.34
N SER A 254 -6.10 3.05 -13.75
CA SER A 254 -5.53 4.36 -13.47
C SER A 254 -5.40 5.20 -14.73
N THR A 255 -5.76 6.48 -14.63
CA THR A 255 -5.49 7.49 -15.66
C THR A 255 -4.38 8.45 -15.23
N GLN A 256 -3.71 8.17 -14.10
CA GLN A 256 -2.74 9.06 -13.46
C GLN A 256 -1.30 8.82 -13.94
N ASN A 257 -1.10 8.74 -15.25
CA ASN A 257 0.18 8.38 -15.86
C ASN A 257 1.35 9.33 -15.53
N THR A 258 1.08 10.61 -15.23
CA THR A 258 2.12 11.59 -14.85
C THR A 258 2.50 11.55 -13.37
N LEU A 259 1.66 10.93 -12.54
CA LEU A 259 1.93 10.70 -11.11
C LEU A 259 2.46 9.28 -10.85
N TRP A 260 2.18 8.37 -11.78
CA TRP A 260 2.66 7.00 -11.74
C TRP A 260 4.18 6.95 -11.95
N SER A 261 4.90 6.35 -11.02
CA SER A 261 6.36 6.24 -11.07
C SER A 261 6.79 4.86 -10.60
N THR A 262 6.91 3.90 -11.52
CA THR A 262 7.38 2.53 -11.21
C THR A 262 8.42 2.02 -12.19
N ALA A 263 8.94 2.89 -13.07
CA ALA A 263 9.87 2.52 -14.14
C ALA A 263 11.21 1.96 -13.63
N ASP A 264 11.55 2.18 -12.35
CA ASP A 264 12.74 1.63 -11.69
C ASP A 264 12.39 0.59 -10.59
N SER A 265 11.10 0.29 -10.41
CA SER A 265 10.61 -0.66 -9.40
C SER A 265 10.67 -2.12 -9.86
N TYR A 266 10.61 -3.03 -8.89
CA TYR A 266 10.48 -4.47 -9.08
C TYR A 266 9.03 -4.94 -8.90
N LEU A 267 8.39 -5.48 -9.93
CA LEU A 267 7.09 -6.14 -9.88
C LEU A 267 7.27 -7.65 -9.99
N SER A 268 6.73 -8.42 -9.05
CA SER A 268 6.78 -9.89 -9.10
C SER A 268 5.42 -10.50 -8.79
N PHE A 269 5.01 -11.44 -9.62
CA PHE A 269 3.87 -12.30 -9.37
C PHE A 269 4.34 -13.62 -8.77
N VAL A 270 3.84 -13.92 -7.58
CA VAL A 270 4.22 -15.10 -6.80
C VAL A 270 3.01 -15.96 -6.53
N THR A 271 3.23 -17.26 -6.30
CA THR A 271 2.14 -18.19 -6.00
C THR A 271 1.37 -17.76 -4.75
N GLY A 272 0.06 -17.58 -4.90
CA GLY A 272 -0.87 -17.29 -3.82
C GLY A 272 -1.90 -18.40 -3.65
N ALA A 273 -3.18 -18.05 -3.81
CA ALA A 273 -4.28 -19.02 -3.74
C ALA A 273 -4.28 -20.00 -4.92
N ASP A 274 -3.79 -19.54 -6.07
CA ASP A 274 -3.49 -20.33 -7.26
C ASP A 274 -2.22 -19.79 -7.94
N LEU A 275 -1.99 -20.21 -9.19
CA LEU A 275 -0.83 -19.82 -10.02
C LEU A 275 -1.20 -18.80 -11.09
N LEU A 276 -2.46 -18.35 -11.14
CA LEU A 276 -3.00 -17.56 -12.22
C LEU A 276 -3.19 -16.12 -11.75
N HIS A 277 -2.66 -15.17 -12.51
CA HIS A 277 -2.73 -13.76 -12.19
C HIS A 277 -3.33 -12.97 -13.34
N ASP A 278 -4.28 -12.11 -13.03
CA ASP A 278 -4.82 -11.14 -13.98
C ASP A 278 -4.09 -9.81 -13.84
N LEU A 279 -3.51 -9.35 -14.94
CA LEU A 279 -2.86 -8.05 -15.06
C LEU A 279 -3.64 -7.17 -16.04
N TYR A 280 -4.30 -6.16 -15.48
CA TYR A 280 -4.95 -5.12 -16.28
C TYR A 280 -3.99 -3.94 -16.48
N ILE A 281 -3.76 -3.60 -17.75
CA ILE A 281 -2.78 -2.60 -18.18
C ILE A 281 -3.52 -1.37 -18.74
N THR A 282 -3.13 -0.17 -18.32
CA THR A 282 -3.69 1.12 -18.79
C THR A 282 -2.69 1.93 -19.62
N GLY A 283 -1.57 1.31 -19.96
CA GLY A 283 -0.50 1.95 -20.73
C GLY A 283 -0.87 2.11 -22.19
N LYS A 284 -0.51 3.25 -22.78
CA LYS A 284 -0.70 3.48 -24.20
C LYS A 284 0.33 2.70 -25.02
N ASP A 285 -0.09 2.07 -26.13
CA ASP A 285 0.85 1.52 -27.10
C ASP A 285 1.48 2.64 -27.94
N LEU A 286 2.73 3.00 -27.62
CA LEU A 286 3.58 3.91 -28.38
C LEU A 286 4.53 3.19 -29.35
N GLY A 287 4.45 1.85 -29.45
CA GLY A 287 5.41 1.05 -30.20
C GLY A 287 6.72 0.82 -29.46
N ALA A 288 7.67 0.19 -30.15
CA ALA A 288 8.98 -0.15 -29.60
C ALA A 288 9.92 1.08 -29.50
N VAL A 289 9.54 2.07 -28.69
CA VAL A 289 10.28 3.33 -28.46
C VAL A 289 10.44 3.61 -26.96
N LEU A 290 11.54 4.30 -26.61
CA LEU A 290 11.85 4.62 -25.21
C LEU A 290 10.83 5.56 -24.55
N ASP A 291 10.12 6.37 -25.34
CA ASP A 291 9.09 7.28 -24.82
C ASP A 291 7.94 6.52 -24.10
N GLY A 292 7.75 5.23 -24.40
CA GLY A 292 6.78 4.38 -23.70
C GLY A 292 7.06 4.14 -22.22
N PHE A 293 8.28 4.41 -21.75
CA PHE A 293 8.64 4.36 -20.32
C PHE A 293 8.28 5.65 -19.56
N THR A 294 8.01 6.74 -20.26
CA THR A 294 7.81 8.07 -19.65
C THR A 294 6.34 8.46 -19.66
N ASN A 295 5.81 8.92 -18.52
CA ASN A 295 4.39 9.30 -18.37
C ASN A 295 3.45 8.22 -18.91
N ASN A 296 3.75 6.98 -18.54
CA ASN A 296 3.01 5.79 -18.87
C ASN A 296 3.01 4.88 -17.63
N PHE A 297 2.52 3.66 -17.74
CA PHE A 297 2.43 2.73 -16.61
C PHE A 297 3.56 1.69 -16.66
N ALA A 298 4.79 2.17 -16.83
CA ALA A 298 5.96 1.33 -17.08
C ALA A 298 6.60 0.78 -15.80
N TRP A 299 7.24 -0.37 -15.91
CA TRP A 299 7.89 -1.07 -14.79
C TRP A 299 9.38 -1.29 -15.03
N GLY A 300 10.16 -1.28 -13.96
CA GLY A 300 11.58 -1.62 -14.02
C GLY A 300 11.76 -3.10 -14.34
N THR A 301 11.51 -3.98 -13.37
CA THR A 301 11.49 -5.43 -13.62
C THR A 301 10.08 -5.97 -13.49
N LEU A 302 9.67 -6.84 -14.41
CA LEU A 302 8.57 -7.78 -14.23
C LEU A 302 9.12 -9.19 -14.06
N GLU A 303 8.79 -9.86 -12.96
CA GLU A 303 9.11 -11.26 -12.71
C GLU A 303 7.82 -12.09 -12.60
N LEU A 304 7.83 -13.25 -13.22
CA LEU A 304 6.92 -14.34 -12.91
C LEU A 304 7.69 -15.40 -12.11
N ALA A 305 7.29 -15.64 -10.85
CA ALA A 305 7.87 -16.73 -10.10
C ALA A 305 7.54 -18.08 -10.78
N GLU A 306 8.32 -19.11 -10.47
CA GLU A 306 8.25 -20.42 -11.13
C GLU A 306 6.81 -20.95 -11.24
N ASN A 307 6.43 -21.39 -12.44
CA ASN A 307 5.11 -21.95 -12.79
C ASN A 307 3.90 -20.99 -12.71
N ASN A 308 4.10 -19.71 -12.41
CA ASN A 308 3.00 -18.74 -12.41
C ASN A 308 2.67 -18.32 -13.86
N ILE A 309 1.39 -18.05 -14.08
CA ILE A 309 0.78 -17.72 -15.37
C ILE A 309 0.18 -16.32 -15.27
N LEU A 310 0.46 -15.49 -16.27
CA LEU A 310 -0.07 -14.14 -16.36
C LEU A 310 -1.09 -14.03 -17.50
N ARG A 311 -2.28 -13.50 -17.22
CA ARG A 311 -3.26 -13.11 -18.23
C ARG A 311 -3.32 -11.60 -18.36
N LEU A 312 -3.20 -11.11 -19.59
CA LEU A 312 -3.22 -9.68 -19.86
C LEU A 312 -4.62 -9.23 -20.25
N PHE A 313 -5.02 -8.09 -19.68
CA PHE A 313 -6.28 -7.43 -19.98
C PHE A 313 -6.06 -5.94 -20.18
N ASP A 314 -6.94 -5.34 -20.99
CA ASP A 314 -6.93 -3.89 -21.20
C ASP A 314 -7.73 -3.23 -20.07
N GLY A 315 -7.03 -2.46 -19.24
CA GLY A 315 -7.58 -1.74 -18.10
C GLY A 315 -8.56 -0.63 -18.49
N ASP A 316 -8.46 -0.10 -19.71
CA ASP A 316 -9.35 0.97 -20.21
C ASP A 316 -10.78 0.47 -20.45
N THR A 317 -10.95 -0.85 -20.57
CA THR A 317 -12.26 -1.50 -20.68
C THR A 317 -13.04 -1.51 -19.36
N ILE A 318 -12.39 -1.26 -18.22
CA ILE A 318 -13.07 -1.22 -16.93
C ILE A 318 -13.73 0.15 -16.73
N THR A 319 -15.04 0.14 -16.49
CA THR A 319 -15.81 1.38 -16.34
C THR A 319 -16.07 1.77 -14.88
N ASN A 320 -16.09 0.79 -13.96
CA ASN A 320 -16.26 1.03 -12.53
C ASN A 320 -15.64 -0.10 -11.69
N VAL A 321 -14.96 0.29 -10.60
CA VAL A 321 -14.63 -0.56 -9.47
C VAL A 321 -15.30 -0.03 -8.23
N TYR A 322 -16.07 -0.89 -7.57
CA TYR A 322 -16.52 -0.65 -6.21
C TYR A 322 -15.58 -1.35 -5.23
N THR A 323 -15.68 -1.00 -3.95
CA THR A 323 -14.96 -1.66 -2.86
C THR A 323 -15.22 -3.18 -2.78
N SER A 324 -16.27 -3.68 -3.43
CA SER A 324 -16.60 -5.09 -3.58
C SER A 324 -15.90 -5.80 -4.75
N GLY A 325 -15.30 -5.08 -5.71
CA GLY A 325 -14.65 -5.62 -6.90
C GLY A 325 -15.01 -4.90 -8.20
N ILE A 326 -14.56 -5.47 -9.33
CA ILE A 326 -14.89 -5.00 -10.69
C ILE A 326 -16.38 -5.24 -10.94
N VAL A 327 -17.09 -4.22 -11.45
CA VAL A 327 -18.56 -4.27 -11.58
C VAL A 327 -19.04 -4.16 -13.03
N SER A 328 -18.26 -3.59 -13.94
CA SER A 328 -18.67 -3.48 -15.33
C SER A 328 -17.50 -3.33 -16.30
N TYR A 329 -17.58 -4.10 -17.40
CA TYR A 329 -16.69 -4.02 -18.56
C TYR A 329 -17.41 -3.38 -19.74
N ASP A 330 -16.68 -2.59 -20.50
CA ASP A 330 -17.10 -2.12 -21.82
C ASP A 330 -16.12 -2.67 -22.86
N SER A 331 -16.50 -3.79 -23.48
CA SER A 331 -15.71 -4.45 -24.54
C SER A 331 -15.70 -3.67 -25.87
N SER A 332 -16.18 -2.43 -25.91
CA SER A 332 -16.00 -1.53 -27.06
C SER A 332 -14.83 -0.56 -26.89
N ARG A 333 -14.23 -0.48 -25.70
CA ARG A 333 -13.09 0.39 -25.34
C ARG A 333 -11.74 -0.32 -25.44
N PHE A 334 -11.49 -1.03 -26.52
CA PHE A 334 -10.16 -1.56 -26.81
C PHE A 334 -9.33 -0.48 -27.48
N ASP A 335 -8.80 0.46 -26.68
CA ASP A 335 -7.93 1.52 -27.20
C ASP A 335 -6.51 0.99 -27.52
N GLY A 336 -6.24 -0.30 -27.23
CA GLY A 336 -5.00 -0.96 -27.65
C GLY A 336 -3.85 -0.48 -26.79
N GLY A 337 -3.84 -0.95 -25.53
CA GLY A 337 -2.77 -0.65 -24.60
C GLY A 337 -1.47 -1.44 -24.83
N ALA A 338 -0.44 -1.10 -24.06
CA ALA A 338 0.78 -1.90 -23.97
C ALA A 338 1.45 -1.74 -22.60
N LEU A 339 2.21 -2.77 -22.23
CA LEU A 339 3.05 -2.76 -21.03
C LEU A 339 4.50 -2.51 -21.44
N TYR A 340 5.16 -1.57 -20.75
CA TYR A 340 6.59 -1.30 -20.93
C TYR A 340 7.34 -1.79 -19.71
N VAL A 341 8.31 -2.68 -19.90
CA VAL A 341 9.15 -3.24 -18.85
C VAL A 341 10.62 -3.08 -19.22
N ASN A 342 11.49 -2.70 -18.29
CA ASN A 342 12.92 -2.66 -18.60
C ASN A 342 13.43 -4.11 -18.69
N ARG A 343 13.28 -4.87 -17.61
CA ARG A 343 13.66 -6.29 -17.53
C ARG A 343 12.44 -7.18 -17.34
N ILE A 344 12.43 -8.35 -17.97
CA ILE A 344 11.43 -9.39 -17.75
C ILE A 344 12.11 -10.70 -17.38
N LEU A 345 11.61 -11.40 -16.36
CA LEU A 345 12.18 -12.63 -15.80
C LEU A 345 11.09 -13.71 -15.65
N GLY A 346 11.52 -14.97 -15.63
CA GLY A 346 10.61 -16.09 -15.38
C GLY A 346 9.74 -16.50 -16.58
N LEU A 347 10.17 -16.17 -17.80
CA LEU A 347 9.46 -16.57 -19.02
C LEU A 347 9.67 -18.05 -19.34
N ASP A 348 8.59 -18.77 -19.66
CA ASP A 348 8.65 -20.10 -20.26
C ASP A 348 8.64 -19.95 -21.79
N ILE A 349 9.74 -20.30 -22.45
CA ILE A 349 9.97 -20.01 -23.87
C ILE A 349 10.10 -21.31 -24.66
N SER A 350 9.27 -21.47 -25.69
CA SER A 350 9.37 -22.55 -26.67
C SER A 350 9.42 -21.99 -28.09
N GLY A 351 10.61 -21.99 -28.70
CA GLY A 351 10.82 -21.41 -30.02
C GLY A 351 10.60 -19.89 -30.00
N THR A 352 9.58 -19.41 -30.71
CA THR A 352 9.20 -17.99 -30.78
C THR A 352 7.97 -17.66 -29.93
N SER A 353 7.56 -18.55 -29.02
CA SER A 353 6.35 -18.36 -28.21
C SER A 353 6.69 -18.32 -26.71
N ILE A 354 6.00 -17.45 -25.98
CA ILE A 354 5.98 -17.41 -24.51
C ILE A 354 4.78 -18.22 -24.02
N LEU A 355 5.00 -19.21 -23.16
CA LEU A 355 3.98 -20.18 -22.76
C LEU A 355 3.24 -19.84 -21.47
N ASN A 356 3.80 -18.95 -20.64
CA ASN A 356 3.21 -18.57 -19.35
C ASN A 356 2.65 -17.14 -19.32
N ILE A 357 2.51 -16.50 -20.48
CA ILE A 357 1.82 -15.22 -20.65
C ILE A 357 0.75 -15.37 -21.73
N TYR A 358 -0.49 -15.18 -21.31
CA TYR A 358 -1.69 -15.22 -22.13
C TYR A 358 -2.13 -13.79 -22.38
N GLY A 359 -1.99 -13.34 -23.61
CA GLY A 359 -2.44 -12.03 -24.04
C GLY A 359 -3.91 -12.03 -24.48
N ASN A 360 -4.30 -10.90 -25.05
CA ASN A 360 -5.60 -10.64 -25.66
C ASN A 360 -5.45 -9.70 -26.87
N GLY A 361 -4.23 -9.61 -27.44
CA GLY A 361 -3.83 -8.64 -28.45
C GLY A 361 -2.92 -7.51 -27.94
N LEU A 362 -2.80 -7.32 -26.62
CA LEU A 362 -1.88 -6.35 -26.02
C LEU A 362 -0.41 -6.74 -26.21
N ASN A 363 0.45 -5.74 -26.40
CA ASN A 363 1.90 -5.94 -26.52
C ASN A 363 2.62 -5.66 -25.19
N ILE A 364 3.70 -6.41 -24.95
CA ILE A 364 4.70 -6.10 -23.93
C ILE A 364 5.96 -5.64 -24.64
N TYR A 365 6.47 -4.45 -24.32
CA TYR A 365 7.75 -3.96 -24.81
C TYR A 365 8.82 -4.10 -23.73
N TYR A 366 9.95 -4.71 -24.08
CA TYR A 366 11.07 -4.93 -23.18
C TYR A 366 12.35 -4.23 -23.67
N LEU A 367 13.23 -3.80 -22.76
CA LEU A 367 14.53 -3.23 -23.16
C LEU A 367 15.50 -4.34 -23.56
N ALA A 368 15.95 -4.37 -24.80
CA ALA A 368 16.79 -5.47 -25.30
C ALA A 368 18.11 -5.61 -24.51
N SER A 369 18.74 -4.49 -24.14
CA SER A 369 19.99 -4.46 -23.38
C SER A 369 19.89 -4.97 -21.94
N ALA A 370 18.68 -5.03 -21.37
CA ALA A 370 18.44 -5.58 -20.04
C ALA A 370 18.04 -7.07 -20.06
N ASN A 371 17.87 -7.65 -21.26
CA ASN A 371 17.34 -9.00 -21.46
C ASN A 371 18.14 -9.76 -22.54
N ASP A 372 19.47 -9.85 -22.38
CA ASP A 372 20.38 -10.51 -23.34
C ASP A 372 19.92 -11.92 -23.74
N TYR A 373 19.29 -12.65 -22.81
CA TYR A 373 18.79 -14.01 -23.03
C TYR A 373 17.66 -14.10 -24.07
N LEU A 374 16.95 -12.99 -24.34
CA LEU A 374 15.92 -12.88 -25.37
C LEU A 374 16.49 -12.52 -26.75
N GLY A 375 17.79 -12.25 -26.85
CA GLY A 375 18.49 -11.99 -28.12
C GLY A 375 17.96 -10.79 -28.92
N GLY A 376 17.15 -9.91 -28.31
CA GLY A 376 16.50 -8.80 -29.02
C GLY A 376 15.51 -9.27 -30.08
N LEU A 377 14.82 -10.40 -29.84
CA LEU A 377 13.82 -10.99 -30.72
C LEU A 377 12.38 -10.68 -30.26
N THR A 378 11.44 -10.83 -31.18
CA THR A 378 10.00 -10.77 -30.89
C THR A 378 9.46 -12.17 -30.62
N TYR A 379 8.62 -12.30 -29.60
CA TYR A 379 7.95 -13.56 -29.24
C TYR A 379 6.43 -13.39 -29.25
N GLU A 380 5.71 -14.41 -29.70
CA GLU A 380 4.26 -14.48 -29.65
C GLU A 380 3.79 -14.82 -28.22
N LEU A 381 2.73 -14.14 -27.77
CA LEU A 381 2.00 -14.49 -26.55
C LEU A 381 0.88 -15.47 -26.90
N ILE A 382 0.54 -16.37 -25.98
CA ILE A 382 -0.66 -17.21 -26.14
C ILE A 382 -1.89 -16.30 -26.21
N ASP A 383 -2.89 -16.64 -27.03
CA ASP A 383 -4.15 -15.89 -27.20
C ASP A 383 -4.01 -14.44 -27.75
N GLY A 384 -2.81 -14.05 -28.20
CA GLY A 384 -2.57 -12.89 -29.05
C GLY A 384 -1.80 -11.75 -28.38
N GLY A 385 -1.06 -10.99 -29.20
CA GLY A 385 -0.10 -9.99 -28.74
C GLY A 385 1.34 -10.50 -28.82
N TYR A 386 2.31 -9.63 -28.53
CA TYR A 386 3.73 -9.95 -28.67
C TYR A 386 4.57 -9.38 -27.51
N LEU A 387 5.66 -10.08 -27.19
CA LEU A 387 6.79 -9.54 -26.45
C LEU A 387 7.80 -8.95 -27.45
N ILE A 388 7.95 -7.63 -27.49
CA ILE A 388 8.68 -6.89 -28.53
C ILE A 388 9.90 -6.16 -27.94
N PRO A 389 11.09 -6.26 -28.56
CA PRO A 389 12.28 -5.57 -28.09
C PRO A 389 12.26 -4.08 -28.45
N ILE A 390 12.58 -3.24 -27.48
CA ILE A 390 13.05 -1.86 -27.67
C ILE A 390 14.57 -1.90 -27.77
N LYS A 391 15.09 -1.46 -28.91
CA LYS A 391 16.54 -1.36 -29.17
C LYS A 391 17.01 0.03 -28.76
N ASP A 392 17.83 0.09 -27.71
CA ASP A 392 18.40 1.32 -27.15
C ASP A 392 19.73 1.73 -27.78
N THR A 393 20.34 0.86 -28.57
CA THR A 393 21.50 1.20 -29.40
C THR A 393 21.04 1.71 -30.76
N ALA A 394 21.53 2.89 -31.16
CA ALA A 394 21.60 3.25 -32.58
C ALA A 394 22.28 2.09 -33.35
N PRO A 395 21.85 1.76 -34.58
CA PRO A 395 22.43 0.65 -35.33
C PRO A 395 23.94 0.82 -35.36
N VAL A 396 24.69 -0.13 -34.79
CA VAL A 396 26.13 -0.20 -34.97
C VAL A 396 26.33 -0.32 -36.49
N PRO A 397 26.95 0.66 -37.17
CA PRO A 397 27.25 0.52 -38.58
C PRO A 397 28.08 -0.75 -38.71
N GLU A 398 27.66 -1.67 -39.59
CA GLU A 398 28.42 -2.89 -39.85
C GLU A 398 29.91 -2.52 -40.01
N PRO A 399 30.83 -3.13 -39.24
CA PRO A 399 32.25 -2.84 -39.41
C PRO A 399 32.58 -3.07 -40.88
N GLY A 400 33.12 -2.03 -41.55
CA GLY A 400 33.33 -1.92 -43.00
C GLY A 400 34.27 -2.97 -43.62
N THR A 401 34.02 -4.24 -43.36
CA THR A 401 34.72 -5.42 -43.86
C THR A 401 34.40 -5.63 -45.33
N VAL A 402 33.23 -5.17 -45.81
CA VAL A 402 32.89 -5.17 -47.25
C VAL A 402 33.71 -4.13 -48.05
N VAL A 403 34.07 -3.00 -47.44
CA VAL A 403 34.92 -1.97 -48.09
C VAL A 403 36.38 -2.40 -48.12
N LEU A 404 36.85 -3.14 -47.10
CA LEU A 404 38.23 -3.63 -47.07
C LEU A 404 38.48 -4.74 -48.12
N PHE A 405 37.49 -5.60 -48.40
CA PHE A 405 37.61 -6.62 -49.45
C PHE A 405 37.53 -6.05 -50.87
N THR A 406 36.72 -5.01 -51.11
CA THR A 406 36.60 -4.37 -52.42
C THR A 406 37.78 -3.46 -52.76
N ALA A 407 38.38 -2.78 -51.77
CA ALA A 407 39.62 -2.02 -51.96
C ALA A 407 40.85 -2.92 -52.21
N GLY A 408 40.89 -4.11 -51.58
CA GLY A 408 41.97 -5.08 -51.80
C GLY A 408 42.02 -5.64 -53.23
N LEU A 409 40.87 -5.91 -53.85
CA LEU A 409 40.79 -6.44 -55.22
C LEU A 409 41.12 -5.41 -56.31
N ALA A 410 40.81 -4.12 -56.09
CA ALA A 410 41.21 -3.05 -57.00
C ALA A 410 42.73 -2.79 -57.00
N GLY A 411 43.39 -2.94 -55.85
CA GLY A 411 44.84 -2.79 -55.72
C GLY A 411 45.65 -3.81 -56.53
N PHE A 412 45.18 -5.05 -56.64
CA PHE A 412 45.85 -6.10 -57.41
C PHE A 412 45.68 -5.96 -58.93
N ALA A 413 44.58 -5.36 -59.40
CA ALA A 413 44.40 -5.07 -60.83
C ALA A 413 45.33 -3.93 -61.31
N ALA A 414 45.60 -2.93 -60.45
CA ALA A 414 46.49 -1.81 -60.77
C ALA A 414 47.97 -2.21 -60.84
N PHE A 415 48.40 -3.21 -60.06
CA PHE A 415 49.79 -3.69 -60.09
C PHE A 415 50.12 -4.53 -61.34
N ARG A 416 49.13 -5.19 -61.96
CA ARG A 416 49.38 -6.03 -63.15
C ARG A 416 49.63 -5.24 -64.44
N LYS A 417 49.31 -3.93 -64.47
CA LYS A 417 49.50 -3.07 -65.66
C LYS A 417 50.85 -2.34 -65.70
N ARG A 418 51.68 -2.42 -64.64
CA ARG A 418 52.99 -1.74 -64.55
C ARG A 418 54.23 -2.61 -64.84
N LEU A 419 54.07 -3.90 -65.14
CA LEU A 419 55.18 -4.83 -65.44
C LEU A 419 55.25 -5.28 -66.92
N LYS A 420 54.71 -4.50 -67.86
CA LYS A 420 54.99 -4.66 -69.29
C LYS A 420 55.56 -3.36 -69.85
N LYS A 421 56.87 -3.18 -69.68
CA LYS A 421 57.72 -2.36 -70.53
C LYS A 421 58.94 -3.19 -70.90
#